data_AF-A0A956FIN4-F1
#
_entry.id   AF-A0A956FIN4-F1
#
_cell.length_a   1.000
_cell.length_b   1.000
_cell.length_c   1.000
_cell.angle_alpha   90.00
_cell.angle_beta   90.00
_cell.angle_gamma   90.00
#
_symmetry.space_group_name_H-M   'P 1'
#
loop_
_entity.id
_entity.type
_entity.pdbx_description
1 polymer ?
#
loop_
_entity_poly.entity_id
_entity_poly.type
_entity_poly.pdbx_seq_one_letter_code
_entity_poly.pdbx_strand_id
1 'polypeptide(L)'
;MLRGLVCWSLLLVSMMGCGPSILLGDDGIAGATDVDDDGSGSSGSGGAPPPVTTGTTTMPPGTTAMPTPPDPDDGRIFVETDLGTPLMCDPYLQDCPPGEKCVAFANDGGDDWNAYVCRDVVGDPAGLDESCVMEGSPLSGYDTCGFGAMCWGVDPVTLQGTCVPQCVGSEQEPLCERPGDICVIPDDGVPPLCLPVCDPVLQDCPEDFGCYPAADYFACLPMDPGGTVDPGAPCETHEECTAGALCVAPDLVPDCAGAIGCCTAWCDLWGPMPDAPCLPGQQCTSYFEEGVFPGPRTIGGCIVP
;
A
#
# COMPACT_ATOMS: atom_id res chain seq x y z
N MET A 1 -32.15 -55.01 -13.19
CA MET A 1 -31.08 -54.49 -14.08
C MET A 1 -30.89 -53.02 -13.71
N LEU A 2 -30.02 -52.77 -12.72
CA LEU A 2 -29.64 -51.43 -12.25
C LEU A 2 -28.36 -51.03 -12.98
N ARG A 3 -28.33 -49.84 -13.57
CA ARG A 3 -27.10 -49.14 -13.94
C ARG A 3 -27.23 -47.69 -13.49
N GLY A 4 -26.77 -47.41 -12.27
CA GLY A 4 -26.50 -46.06 -11.79
C GLY A 4 -25.15 -45.61 -12.36
N LEU A 5 -25.16 -44.45 -13.03
CA LEU A 5 -23.94 -43.75 -13.44
C LEU A 5 -23.39 -43.02 -12.23
N VAL A 6 -22.14 -43.32 -11.90
CA VAL A 6 -21.31 -42.61 -10.93
C VAL A 6 -20.91 -41.29 -11.57
N CYS A 7 -21.39 -40.17 -11.00
CA CYS A 7 -20.91 -38.84 -11.35
C CYS A 7 -19.66 -38.56 -10.52
N TRP A 8 -18.51 -38.49 -11.19
CA TRP A 8 -17.24 -38.12 -10.59
C TRP A 8 -17.20 -36.60 -10.47
N SER A 9 -17.41 -36.08 -9.27
CA SER A 9 -17.16 -34.67 -8.96
C SER A 9 -15.66 -34.47 -8.85
N LEU A 10 -15.06 -33.76 -9.82
CA LEU A 10 -13.73 -33.19 -9.68
C LEU A 10 -13.80 -32.08 -8.62
N LEU A 11 -13.19 -32.32 -7.46
CA LEU A 11 -12.76 -31.26 -6.55
C LEU A 11 -11.60 -30.52 -7.21
N LEU A 12 -11.81 -29.24 -7.53
CA LEU A 12 -10.74 -28.27 -7.73
C LEU A 12 -10.20 -27.90 -6.35
N VAL A 13 -9.02 -28.44 -6.02
CA VAL A 13 -8.22 -28.02 -4.87
C VAL A 13 -7.58 -26.69 -5.25
N SER A 14 -8.09 -25.59 -4.70
CA SER A 14 -7.39 -24.32 -4.69
C SER A 14 -6.31 -24.40 -3.60
N MET A 15 -5.05 -24.32 -4.01
CA MET A 15 -3.91 -24.21 -3.09
C MET A 15 -3.80 -22.74 -2.66
N MET A 16 -4.32 -22.43 -1.48
CA MET A 16 -4.04 -21.17 -0.78
C MET A 16 -2.73 -21.27 -0.01
N GLY A 17 -1.90 -20.24 -0.18
CA GLY A 17 -1.09 -19.59 0.86
C GLY A 17 0.00 -20.42 1.55
N CYS A 18 1.24 -20.28 1.09
CA CYS A 18 2.40 -20.46 1.97
C CYS A 18 2.60 -19.17 2.77
N GLY A 19 2.05 -19.11 3.98
CA GLY A 19 2.67 -18.29 5.04
C GLY A 19 3.99 -18.96 5.48
N PRO A 20 4.99 -18.19 5.94
CA PRO A 20 6.26 -18.78 6.27
C PRO A 20 6.10 -19.68 7.51
N SER A 21 6.59 -20.91 7.37
CA SER A 21 6.46 -21.95 8.38
C SER A 21 7.61 -21.85 9.37
N ILE A 22 7.29 -21.54 10.62
CA ILE A 22 8.24 -21.53 11.74
C ILE A 22 8.91 -22.91 11.91
N LEU A 23 10.22 -22.98 11.69
CA LEU A 23 11.04 -24.15 12.04
C LEU A 23 11.93 -23.80 13.22
N LEU A 24 11.63 -24.42 14.36
CA LEU A 24 12.46 -24.40 15.57
C LEU A 24 13.84 -25.02 15.26
N GLY A 25 14.91 -24.24 15.44
CA GLY A 25 16.30 -24.68 15.24
C GLY A 25 17.28 -24.04 16.24
N ASP A 26 17.80 -24.89 17.12
CA ASP A 26 18.69 -24.68 18.26
C ASP A 26 20.19 -24.53 17.89
N ASP A 27 20.90 -23.70 18.67
CA ASP A 27 22.33 -23.62 19.00
C ASP A 27 23.47 -23.64 17.93
N GLY A 28 24.34 -22.62 17.98
CA GLY A 28 25.69 -22.67 17.38
C GLY A 28 26.53 -21.37 17.40
N ILE A 29 27.28 -21.15 18.48
CA ILE A 29 28.25 -20.06 18.71
C ILE A 29 29.52 -20.12 17.82
N ALA A 30 29.95 -18.95 17.30
CA ALA A 30 31.33 -18.41 17.18
C ALA A 30 31.33 -17.31 16.07
N GLY A 31 31.76 -16.06 16.22
CA GLY A 31 32.82 -15.48 17.03
C GLY A 31 33.95 -15.02 16.11
N ALA A 32 34.05 -13.71 15.79
CA ALA A 32 35.31 -12.99 15.55
C ALA A 32 35.06 -11.50 15.27
N THR A 33 35.75 -10.68 16.06
CA THR A 33 35.99 -9.24 15.95
C THR A 33 36.90 -8.92 14.76
N ASP A 34 36.85 -7.68 14.27
CA ASP A 34 38.02 -6.79 14.28
C ASP A 34 37.62 -5.33 14.05
N VAL A 35 38.21 -4.47 14.88
CA VAL A 35 38.20 -3.01 14.88
C VAL A 35 39.60 -2.59 14.41
N ASP A 36 39.69 -1.51 13.62
CA ASP A 36 40.74 -0.46 13.61
C ASP A 36 40.54 0.35 12.31
N ASP A 37 40.22 1.64 12.28
CA ASP A 37 40.83 2.86 12.84
C ASP A 37 41.77 3.60 11.86
N ASP A 38 41.56 4.91 11.83
CA ASP A 38 42.39 6.04 11.39
C ASP A 38 42.61 6.35 9.89
N GLY A 39 42.58 7.66 9.58
CA GLY A 39 43.10 8.14 8.29
C GLY A 39 42.68 9.52 7.76
N SER A 40 42.67 10.54 8.62
CA SER A 40 42.56 11.99 8.37
C SER A 40 43.00 12.58 7.00
N GLY A 41 42.17 13.50 6.46
CA GLY A 41 42.59 14.89 6.15
C GLY A 41 43.09 15.26 4.74
N SER A 42 42.40 16.22 4.08
CA SER A 42 43.03 17.47 3.58
C SER A 42 42.00 18.46 3.02
N SER A 43 42.11 19.71 3.46
CA SER A 43 41.43 20.90 2.93
C SER A 43 42.06 21.41 1.62
N GLY A 44 41.31 22.20 0.83
CA GLY A 44 41.83 22.92 -0.34
C GLY A 44 40.82 23.91 -0.95
N SER A 45 41.09 25.20 -0.75
CA SER A 45 40.32 26.42 -1.04
C SER A 45 39.78 26.66 -2.46
N GLY A 46 38.59 27.29 -2.53
CA GLY A 46 38.41 28.69 -2.97
C GLY A 46 38.56 29.04 -4.47
N GLY A 47 37.42 29.33 -5.12
CA GLY A 47 37.37 30.04 -6.40
C GLY A 47 36.01 30.73 -6.60
N ALA A 48 36.03 32.07 -6.66
CA ALA A 48 34.88 32.96 -6.85
C ALA A 48 34.38 32.99 -8.32
N PRO A 49 33.15 33.49 -8.60
CA PRO A 49 32.45 33.27 -9.87
C PRO A 49 32.67 34.38 -10.92
N PRO A 50 32.51 34.11 -12.23
CA PRO A 50 32.44 35.15 -13.27
C PRO A 50 30.98 35.54 -13.62
N PRO A 51 30.78 36.64 -14.39
CA PRO A 51 29.68 37.57 -14.15
C PRO A 51 28.40 37.35 -14.99
N VAL A 52 27.32 37.95 -14.48
CA VAL A 52 26.03 38.19 -15.14
C VAL A 52 26.19 39.10 -16.36
N THR A 53 25.62 38.72 -17.50
CA THR A 53 25.48 39.59 -18.67
C THR A 53 24.00 39.73 -19.03
N THR A 54 23.48 40.95 -18.90
CA THR A 54 22.12 41.34 -19.26
C THR A 54 22.06 41.67 -20.76
N GLY A 55 21.31 40.89 -21.53
CA GLY A 55 21.08 41.11 -22.96
C GLY A 55 19.59 41.33 -23.23
N THR A 56 19.19 42.57 -23.47
CA THR A 56 17.86 42.97 -23.92
C THR A 56 17.82 42.89 -25.44
N THR A 57 16.87 42.14 -26.02
CA THR A 57 16.58 42.19 -27.46
C THR A 57 15.09 42.11 -27.70
N THR A 58 14.57 43.17 -28.33
CA THR A 58 13.17 43.37 -28.72
C THR A 58 12.91 42.83 -30.14
N MET A 59 11.73 42.24 -30.36
CA MET A 59 11.23 41.54 -31.55
C MET A 59 11.15 42.36 -32.86
N PRO A 60 11.05 41.67 -34.01
CA PRO A 60 9.96 41.93 -34.96
C PRO A 60 9.18 40.67 -35.44
N PRO A 61 8.00 40.84 -36.11
CA PRO A 61 6.93 39.84 -36.18
C PRO A 61 6.84 39.03 -37.49
N GLY A 62 6.11 37.91 -37.45
CA GLY A 62 5.72 37.04 -38.57
C GLY A 62 5.99 35.57 -38.19
N THR A 63 5.08 34.60 -38.24
CA THR A 63 3.94 34.37 -39.13
C THR A 63 2.99 33.39 -38.39
N THR A 64 1.69 33.61 -38.47
CA THR A 64 0.65 32.67 -38.02
C THR A 64 0.72 31.36 -38.80
N ALA A 65 1.14 30.28 -38.14
CA ALA A 65 0.80 28.92 -38.53
C ALA A 65 0.05 28.29 -37.35
N MET A 66 -1.25 28.04 -37.53
CA MET A 66 -2.03 27.27 -36.58
C MET A 66 -1.46 25.84 -36.56
N PRO A 67 -1.15 25.24 -35.41
CA PRO A 67 -0.95 23.81 -35.34
C PRO A 67 -2.29 23.13 -35.63
N THR A 68 -2.28 22.23 -36.62
CA THR A 68 -3.36 21.30 -36.91
C THR A 68 -3.73 20.54 -35.63
N PRO A 69 -5.02 20.35 -35.29
CA PRO A 69 -5.39 19.49 -34.18
C PRO A 69 -4.86 18.07 -34.44
N PRO A 70 -4.28 17.38 -33.44
CA PRO A 70 -3.89 15.99 -33.58
C PRO A 70 -5.13 15.14 -33.84
N ASP A 71 -4.95 14.17 -34.75
CA ASP A 71 -5.92 13.16 -35.16
C ASP A 71 -6.32 12.31 -33.93
N PRO A 72 -7.61 12.03 -33.66
CA PRO A 72 -8.03 11.25 -32.49
C PRO A 72 -7.67 9.75 -32.54
N ASP A 73 -6.91 9.31 -33.55
CA ASP A 73 -6.53 7.90 -33.78
C ASP A 73 -5.01 7.64 -33.68
N ASP A 74 -4.26 8.49 -32.97
CA ASP A 74 -2.85 8.19 -32.67
C ASP A 74 -2.76 7.19 -31.51
N GLY A 75 -2.72 5.92 -31.88
CA GLY A 75 -1.99 4.86 -31.18
C GLY A 75 -2.21 4.78 -29.68
N ARG A 76 -3.38 4.29 -29.26
CA ARG A 76 -3.53 3.67 -27.94
C ARG A 76 -2.48 2.57 -27.80
N ILE A 77 -1.39 2.86 -27.10
CA ILE A 77 -0.47 1.82 -26.62
C ILE A 77 -1.20 1.20 -25.44
N PHE A 78 -1.93 0.12 -25.72
CA PHE A 78 -2.24 -0.84 -24.67
C PHE A 78 -0.89 -1.37 -24.21
N VAL A 79 -0.38 -0.87 -23.09
CA VAL A 79 0.72 -1.53 -22.42
C VAL A 79 0.11 -2.81 -21.88
N GLU A 80 0.19 -3.89 -22.67
CA GLU A 80 -0.03 -5.23 -22.15
C GLU A 80 1.12 -5.50 -21.16
N THR A 81 0.91 -5.17 -19.90
CA THR A 81 1.64 -5.83 -18.82
C THR A 81 1.26 -7.30 -18.85
N ASP A 82 2.23 -8.17 -18.57
CA ASP A 82 2.13 -9.65 -18.59
C ASP A 82 1.16 -10.21 -17.51
N LEU A 83 0.24 -9.37 -17.01
CA LEU A 83 -0.76 -9.63 -15.97
C LEU A 83 -2.21 -9.55 -16.46
N GLY A 84 -2.45 -9.35 -17.76
CA GLY A 84 -3.77 -9.60 -18.38
C GLY A 84 -4.86 -8.55 -18.13
N THR A 85 -4.54 -7.40 -17.55
CA THR A 85 -5.46 -6.27 -17.39
C THR A 85 -5.09 -5.14 -18.37
N PRO A 86 -6.02 -4.67 -19.23
CA PRO A 86 -5.74 -3.56 -20.12
C PRO A 86 -5.65 -2.25 -19.31
N LEU A 87 -4.44 -1.84 -19.01
CA LEU A 87 -4.12 -0.51 -18.49
C LEU A 87 -4.40 0.52 -19.60
N MET A 88 -5.27 1.51 -19.35
CA MET A 88 -5.41 2.66 -20.26
C MET A 88 -4.35 3.74 -20.00
N CYS A 89 -3.69 3.68 -18.86
CA CYS A 89 -2.59 4.54 -18.43
C CYS A 89 -1.74 3.83 -17.37
N ASP A 90 -0.51 4.29 -17.18
CA ASP A 90 0.42 3.86 -16.16
C ASP A 90 0.33 4.81 -14.94
N PRO A 91 -0.03 4.31 -13.74
CA PRO A 91 -0.18 5.13 -12.55
C PRO A 91 1.14 5.77 -12.08
N TYR A 92 2.30 5.13 -12.35
CA TYR A 92 3.62 5.64 -11.96
C TYR A 92 4.10 6.76 -12.89
N LEU A 93 3.69 6.73 -14.16
CA LEU A 93 4.09 7.70 -15.18
C LEU A 93 3.09 8.84 -15.38
N GLN A 94 1.82 8.64 -14.98
CA GLN A 94 0.73 9.58 -15.24
C GLN A 94 0.64 9.97 -16.73
N ASP A 95 0.71 8.99 -17.63
CA ASP A 95 0.82 9.17 -19.08
C ASP A 95 -0.52 9.50 -19.78
N CYS A 96 -1.40 10.21 -19.08
CA CYS A 96 -2.67 10.70 -19.60
C CYS A 96 -2.51 12.01 -20.40
N PRO A 97 -3.46 12.32 -21.31
CA PRO A 97 -3.52 13.60 -22.00
C PRO A 97 -3.47 14.81 -21.05
N PRO A 98 -3.02 15.99 -21.52
CA PRO A 98 -2.97 17.18 -20.69
C PRO A 98 -4.34 17.54 -20.11
N GLY A 99 -4.40 17.69 -18.79
CA GLY A 99 -5.64 17.97 -18.05
C GLY A 99 -6.33 16.73 -17.48
N GLU A 100 -5.84 15.53 -17.82
CA GLU A 100 -6.28 14.27 -17.24
C GLU A 100 -5.22 13.69 -16.29
N LYS A 101 -5.64 12.75 -15.44
CA LYS A 101 -4.79 11.99 -14.53
C LYS A 101 -5.14 10.50 -14.58
N CYS A 102 -4.19 9.65 -14.21
CA CYS A 102 -4.39 8.20 -14.20
C CYS A 102 -4.97 7.75 -12.86
N VAL A 103 -6.12 7.10 -12.86
CA VAL A 103 -6.83 6.66 -11.65
C VAL A 103 -7.32 5.22 -11.80
N ALA A 104 -7.33 4.50 -10.67
CA ALA A 104 -7.87 3.16 -10.59
C ALA A 104 -9.40 3.17 -10.61
N PHE A 105 -9.97 2.13 -11.19
CA PHE A 105 -11.41 1.91 -11.24
C PHE A 105 -11.72 0.41 -11.35
N ALA A 106 -12.95 0.03 -11.04
CA ALA A 106 -13.48 -1.30 -11.31
C ALA A 106 -13.98 -1.37 -12.78
N ASN A 107 -13.31 -2.11 -13.65
CA ASN A 107 -13.64 -2.18 -15.08
C ASN A 107 -14.77 -3.15 -15.44
N ASP A 108 -15.09 -4.06 -14.52
CA ASP A 108 -16.05 -5.15 -14.66
C ASP A 108 -17.30 -4.94 -13.80
N GLY A 109 -17.36 -3.84 -13.05
CA GLY A 109 -18.41 -3.55 -12.10
C GLY A 109 -18.39 -4.44 -10.86
N GLY A 110 -17.26 -5.07 -10.57
CA GLY A 110 -16.99 -5.74 -9.30
C GLY A 110 -16.77 -4.76 -8.14
N ASP A 111 -16.36 -5.31 -7.00
CA ASP A 111 -16.18 -4.59 -5.73
C ASP A 111 -14.71 -4.23 -5.46
N ASP A 112 -13.81 -4.44 -6.43
CA ASP A 112 -12.38 -4.19 -6.32
C ASP A 112 -11.88 -3.27 -7.44
N TRP A 113 -10.89 -2.42 -7.14
CA TRP A 113 -10.14 -1.71 -8.17
C TRP A 113 -9.25 -2.70 -8.92
N ASN A 114 -9.39 -2.77 -10.25
CA ASN A 114 -8.70 -3.79 -11.04
C ASN A 114 -8.13 -3.28 -12.37
N ALA A 115 -8.26 -1.98 -12.64
CA ALA A 115 -7.75 -1.36 -13.86
C ALA A 115 -7.51 0.13 -13.67
N TYR A 116 -6.89 0.76 -14.66
CA TYR A 116 -6.64 2.20 -14.69
C TYR A 116 -7.25 2.87 -15.89
N VAL A 117 -7.65 4.12 -15.70
CA VAL A 117 -8.29 4.97 -16.70
C VAL A 117 -7.85 6.42 -16.52
N CYS A 118 -7.70 7.13 -17.64
CA CYS A 118 -7.52 8.58 -17.60
C CYS A 118 -8.85 9.28 -17.30
N ARG A 119 -8.83 10.20 -16.34
CA ARG A 119 -9.96 11.04 -15.95
C ARG A 119 -9.55 12.50 -15.89
N ASP A 120 -10.45 13.38 -16.27
CA ASP A 120 -10.25 14.82 -16.16
C ASP A 120 -9.92 15.20 -14.70
N VAL A 121 -8.90 16.04 -14.53
CA VAL A 121 -8.67 16.72 -13.26
C VAL A 121 -9.73 17.81 -13.12
N VAL A 122 -10.48 17.78 -12.02
CA VAL A 122 -11.54 18.77 -11.75
C VAL A 122 -10.98 20.19 -11.65
N GLY A 123 -11.83 21.19 -11.89
CA GLY A 123 -11.47 22.58 -11.62
C GLY A 123 -11.37 22.84 -10.12
N ASP A 124 -10.24 23.38 -9.66
CA ASP A 124 -9.89 23.56 -8.23
C ASP A 124 -9.83 22.22 -7.47
N PRO A 125 -8.89 21.32 -7.84
CA PRO A 125 -8.82 20.00 -7.24
C PRO A 125 -8.36 20.06 -5.77
N ALA A 126 -8.85 19.13 -4.97
CA ALA A 126 -8.40 18.94 -3.60
C ALA A 126 -6.90 18.57 -3.56
N GLY A 127 -6.19 19.17 -2.60
CA GLY A 127 -4.79 18.89 -2.32
C GLY A 127 -4.61 17.55 -1.61
N LEU A 128 -3.35 17.11 -1.48
CA LEU A 128 -3.01 15.95 -0.67
C LEU A 128 -3.48 16.13 0.78
N ASP A 129 -3.96 15.05 1.39
CA ASP A 129 -4.51 14.99 2.75
C ASP A 129 -5.80 15.82 2.97
N GLU A 130 -6.34 16.45 1.92
CA GLU A 130 -7.64 17.10 1.95
C GLU A 130 -8.77 16.12 1.64
N SER A 131 -9.98 16.44 2.11
CA SER A 131 -11.17 15.64 1.84
C SER A 131 -11.52 15.67 0.35
N CYS A 132 -11.89 14.52 -0.17
CA CYS A 132 -12.33 14.33 -1.55
C CYS A 132 -13.65 13.57 -1.63
N VAL A 133 -14.25 13.61 -2.82
CA VAL A 133 -15.49 12.91 -3.12
C VAL A 133 -15.32 12.06 -4.37
N MET A 134 -15.81 10.82 -4.33
CA MET A 134 -16.01 9.97 -5.50
C MET A 134 -17.38 10.25 -6.13
N GLU A 135 -17.46 10.26 -7.46
CA GLU A 135 -18.73 10.38 -8.17
C GLU A 135 -19.26 9.02 -8.62
N GLY A 136 -20.55 8.77 -8.38
CA GLY A 136 -21.27 7.58 -8.84
C GLY A 136 -21.07 6.35 -7.97
N SER A 137 -19.82 5.91 -7.75
CA SER A 137 -19.47 4.80 -6.85
C SER A 137 -18.06 4.96 -6.28
N PRO A 138 -17.71 4.28 -5.18
CA PRO A 138 -16.36 4.33 -4.59
C PRO A 138 -15.26 3.83 -5.54
N LEU A 139 -15.63 3.09 -6.59
CA LEU A 139 -14.71 2.42 -7.51
C LEU A 139 -14.81 2.96 -8.95
N SER A 140 -15.44 4.12 -9.15
CA SER A 140 -15.72 4.67 -10.49
C SER A 140 -14.49 5.28 -11.19
N GLY A 141 -13.48 5.63 -10.39
CA GLY A 141 -12.33 6.44 -10.78
C GLY A 141 -12.63 7.95 -10.93
N TYR A 142 -13.87 8.41 -10.78
CA TYR A 142 -14.17 9.84 -10.84
C TYR A 142 -14.03 10.46 -9.45
N ASP A 143 -12.92 11.16 -9.23
CA ASP A 143 -12.60 11.75 -7.92
C ASP A 143 -12.22 13.24 -8.04
N THR A 144 -12.28 13.96 -6.92
CA THR A 144 -11.98 15.41 -6.87
C THR A 144 -10.53 15.77 -6.54
N CYS A 145 -9.63 14.80 -6.46
CA CYS A 145 -8.21 15.00 -6.13
C CYS A 145 -7.41 15.53 -7.33
N GLY A 146 -6.27 16.17 -7.02
CA GLY A 146 -5.33 16.67 -8.01
C GLY A 146 -4.62 15.59 -8.84
N PHE A 147 -3.81 16.04 -9.78
CA PHE A 147 -2.94 15.19 -10.60
C PHE A 147 -1.97 14.38 -9.73
N GLY A 148 -1.78 13.09 -10.05
CA GLY A 148 -0.93 12.19 -9.27
C GLY A 148 -1.50 11.81 -7.88
N ALA A 149 -2.78 12.08 -7.63
CA ALA A 149 -3.46 11.74 -6.38
C ALA A 149 -4.80 11.04 -6.65
N MET A 150 -5.22 10.24 -5.70
CA MET A 150 -6.46 9.45 -5.73
C MET A 150 -7.24 9.65 -4.43
N CYS A 151 -8.57 9.61 -4.52
CA CYS A 151 -9.42 9.59 -3.33
C CYS A 151 -9.41 8.20 -2.68
N TRP A 152 -8.93 8.13 -1.45
CA TRP A 152 -8.70 6.88 -0.71
C TRP A 152 -9.48 6.85 0.60
N GLY A 153 -9.73 5.64 1.12
CA GLY A 153 -10.55 5.43 2.33
C GLY A 153 -11.98 5.94 2.12
N VAL A 154 -12.57 5.62 0.97
CA VAL A 154 -13.86 6.16 0.55
C VAL A 154 -14.99 5.48 1.30
N ASP A 155 -15.75 6.24 2.08
CA ASP A 155 -16.97 5.73 2.72
C ASP A 155 -18.02 5.36 1.65
N PRO A 156 -18.55 4.12 1.67
CA PRO A 156 -19.37 3.61 0.57
C PRO A 156 -20.75 4.29 0.45
N VAL A 157 -21.17 5.06 1.45
CA VAL A 157 -22.49 5.71 1.50
C VAL A 157 -22.39 7.19 1.10
N THR A 158 -21.45 7.91 1.69
CA THR A 158 -21.22 9.35 1.51
C THR A 158 -20.30 9.63 0.33
N LEU A 159 -19.54 8.63 -0.12
CA LEU A 159 -18.52 8.73 -1.17
C LEU A 159 -17.39 9.71 -0.81
N GLN A 160 -17.18 9.98 0.48
CA GLN A 160 -16.12 10.86 0.95
C GLN A 160 -14.89 10.06 1.32
N GLY A 161 -13.71 10.60 1.01
CA GLY A 161 -12.42 10.04 1.42
C GLY A 161 -11.39 11.15 1.58
N THR A 162 -10.11 10.76 1.47
CA THR A 162 -8.97 11.68 1.54
C THR A 162 -8.06 11.51 0.33
N CYS A 163 -7.55 12.62 -0.22
CA CYS A 163 -6.61 12.56 -1.34
C CYS A 163 -5.25 12.06 -0.88
N VAL A 164 -4.80 10.93 -1.43
CA VAL A 164 -3.47 10.37 -1.19
C VAL A 164 -2.67 10.33 -2.49
N PRO A 165 -1.34 10.52 -2.45
CA PRO A 165 -0.51 10.47 -3.63
C PRO A 165 -0.42 9.03 -4.17
N GLN A 166 -0.34 8.90 -5.48
CA GLN A 166 0.05 7.66 -6.14
C GLN A 166 1.57 7.50 -6.12
N CYS A 167 2.04 6.27 -6.17
CA CYS A 167 3.47 6.00 -6.29
C CYS A 167 4.03 6.52 -7.62
N VAL A 168 5.31 6.86 -7.62
CA VAL A 168 6.06 7.25 -8.82
C VAL A 168 7.21 6.26 -9.07
N GLY A 169 7.91 6.42 -10.19
CA GLY A 169 9.02 5.53 -10.57
C GLY A 169 8.54 4.40 -11.45
N SER A 170 8.62 3.16 -10.96
CA SER A 170 8.09 1.97 -11.62
C SER A 170 7.61 0.94 -10.60
N GLU A 171 6.90 -0.08 -11.04
CA GLU A 171 6.49 -1.20 -10.18
C GLU A 171 7.69 -1.92 -9.53
N GLN A 172 8.85 -2.01 -10.21
CA GLN A 172 10.03 -2.67 -9.67
C GLN A 172 10.89 -1.76 -8.77
N GLU A 173 10.80 -0.45 -8.96
CA GLU A 173 11.48 0.55 -8.14
C GLU A 173 10.48 1.64 -7.74
N PRO A 174 9.46 1.29 -6.92
CA PRO A 174 8.40 2.22 -6.57
C PRO A 174 8.88 3.21 -5.52
N LEU A 175 8.49 4.47 -5.70
CA LEU A 175 8.96 5.57 -4.86
C LEU A 175 7.79 6.45 -4.42
N CYS A 176 7.96 7.05 -3.24
CA CYS A 176 7.11 8.11 -2.74
C CYS A 176 7.93 9.39 -2.56
N GLU A 177 7.39 10.51 -3.02
CA GLU A 177 8.07 11.80 -2.94
C GLU A 177 8.06 12.37 -1.51
N ARG A 178 7.02 12.04 -0.73
CA ARG A 178 6.89 12.48 0.67
C ARG A 178 7.78 11.64 1.57
N PRO A 179 8.67 12.24 2.38
CA PRO A 179 9.47 11.51 3.35
C PRO A 179 8.59 10.85 4.41
N GLY A 180 8.83 9.56 4.69
CA GLY A 180 8.06 8.80 5.67
C GLY A 180 6.87 8.04 5.09
N ASP A 181 6.52 8.31 3.83
CA ASP A 181 5.59 7.46 3.08
C ASP A 181 6.35 6.28 2.47
N ILE A 182 5.64 5.17 2.35
CA ILE A 182 6.05 4.01 1.55
C ILE A 182 5.05 3.79 0.44
N CYS A 183 5.53 3.22 -0.67
CA CYS A 183 4.62 2.79 -1.73
C CYS A 183 4.01 1.45 -1.33
N VAL A 184 2.71 1.47 -1.02
CA VAL A 184 1.93 0.26 -0.76
C VAL A 184 1.33 -0.18 -2.09
N ILE A 185 1.67 -1.39 -2.50
CA ILE A 185 1.20 -2.02 -3.72
C ILE A 185 0.44 -3.29 -3.29
N PRO A 186 -0.88 -3.38 -3.52
CA PRO A 186 -1.64 -4.60 -3.26
C PRO A 186 -1.15 -5.77 -4.12
N ASP A 187 -1.51 -7.01 -3.76
CA ASP A 187 -1.04 -8.22 -4.46
C ASP A 187 -1.44 -8.28 -5.95
N ASP A 188 -2.54 -7.63 -6.32
CA ASP A 188 -3.01 -7.49 -7.70
C ASP A 188 -2.44 -6.25 -8.42
N GLY A 189 -1.60 -5.48 -7.73
CA GLY A 189 -0.91 -4.31 -8.24
C GLY A 189 -1.73 -3.03 -8.28
N VAL A 190 -2.97 -3.01 -7.75
CA VAL A 190 -3.90 -1.88 -7.94
C VAL A 190 -4.62 -1.47 -6.64
N PRO A 191 -4.59 -0.18 -6.24
CA PRO A 191 -3.73 0.92 -6.69
C PRO A 191 -2.40 1.03 -5.90
N PRO A 192 -1.27 1.42 -6.53
CA PRO A 192 -0.02 1.72 -5.83
C PRO A 192 -0.12 3.13 -5.23
N LEU A 193 -0.23 3.19 -3.90
CA LEU A 193 -0.43 4.44 -3.18
C LEU A 193 0.69 4.71 -2.18
N CYS A 194 1.01 5.99 -2.04
CA CYS A 194 1.95 6.49 -1.04
C CYS A 194 1.21 6.73 0.27
N LEU A 195 1.44 5.82 1.22
CA LEU A 195 0.78 5.84 2.52
C LEU A 195 1.81 6.03 3.63
N PRO A 196 1.44 6.74 4.72
CA PRO A 196 2.34 6.97 5.83
C PRO A 196 2.65 5.65 6.55
N VAL A 197 3.93 5.45 6.87
CA VAL A 197 4.34 4.37 7.78
C VAL A 197 3.85 4.70 9.19
N CYS A 198 3.40 3.67 9.90
CA CYS A 198 2.85 3.78 11.24
C CYS A 198 3.43 2.72 12.19
N ASP A 199 3.18 2.89 13.49
CA ASP A 199 3.51 1.92 14.52
C ASP A 199 2.23 1.16 14.95
N PRO A 200 2.18 -0.17 14.78
CA PRO A 200 0.97 -0.95 15.03
C PRO A 200 0.64 -1.11 16.53
N VAL A 201 1.59 -0.81 17.42
CA VAL A 201 1.32 -0.77 18.87
C VAL A 201 0.80 0.61 19.28
N LEU A 202 1.34 1.69 18.69
CA LEU A 202 0.92 3.06 19.02
C LEU A 202 -0.36 3.50 18.29
N GLN A 203 -0.65 2.94 17.12
CA GLN A 203 -1.78 3.29 16.25
C GLN A 203 -1.84 4.79 15.94
N ASP A 204 -0.75 5.31 15.37
CA ASP A 204 -0.56 6.72 14.99
C ASP A 204 -1.16 7.07 13.62
N CYS A 205 -2.30 6.47 13.29
CA CYS A 205 -3.05 6.72 12.06
C CYS A 205 -4.18 7.76 12.27
N PRO A 206 -4.66 8.41 11.20
CA PRO A 206 -5.85 9.27 11.25
C PRO A 206 -7.12 8.52 11.69
N GLU A 207 -8.18 9.26 12.02
CA GLU A 207 -9.51 8.68 12.28
C GLU A 207 -9.98 7.83 11.08
N ASP A 208 -10.68 6.74 11.36
CA ASP A 208 -11.17 5.74 10.38
C ASP A 208 -10.08 4.88 9.68
N PHE A 209 -8.81 5.05 10.07
CA PHE A 209 -7.68 4.21 9.63
C PHE A 209 -7.09 3.43 10.80
N GLY A 210 -6.57 2.24 10.52
CA GLY A 210 -5.76 1.45 11.43
C GLY A 210 -4.36 1.23 10.87
N CYS A 211 -3.40 1.02 11.77
CA CYS A 211 -2.05 0.65 11.37
C CYS A 211 -1.96 -0.87 11.19
N TYR A 212 -1.92 -1.31 9.93
CA TYR A 212 -2.00 -2.71 9.54
C TYR A 212 -0.75 -3.14 8.73
N PRO A 213 -0.43 -4.45 8.67
CA PRO A 213 0.65 -4.95 7.84
C PRO A 213 0.45 -4.60 6.37
N ALA A 214 1.49 -4.05 5.74
CA ALA A 214 1.54 -3.71 4.33
C ALA A 214 2.90 -4.18 3.76
N ALA A 215 2.92 -5.40 3.22
CA ALA A 215 4.14 -6.11 2.82
C ALA A 215 5.19 -6.14 3.95
N ASP A 216 6.35 -5.52 3.74
CA ASP A 216 7.45 -5.50 4.70
C ASP A 216 7.36 -4.34 5.73
N TYR A 217 6.23 -3.65 5.82
CA TYR A 217 6.05 -2.50 6.69
C TYR A 217 4.65 -2.49 7.30
N PHE A 218 4.35 -1.43 8.04
CA PHE A 218 2.99 -1.10 8.46
C PHE A 218 2.59 0.22 7.84
N ALA A 219 1.35 0.30 7.37
CA ALA A 219 0.80 1.51 6.78
C ALA A 219 -0.58 1.79 7.35
N CYS A 220 -0.99 3.05 7.31
CA CYS A 220 -2.35 3.43 7.64
C CYS A 220 -3.29 2.99 6.51
N LEU A 221 -4.04 1.91 6.75
CA LEU A 221 -5.05 1.40 5.83
C LEU A 221 -6.45 1.68 6.38
N PRO A 222 -7.46 1.87 5.52
CA PRO A 222 -8.83 2.06 5.96
C PRO A 222 -9.30 0.86 6.78
N MET A 223 -9.99 1.11 7.89
CA MET A 223 -10.65 0.04 8.63
C MET A 223 -11.86 -0.48 7.85
N ASP A 224 -12.31 -1.70 8.15
CA ASP A 224 -13.48 -2.27 7.49
C ASP A 224 -14.73 -1.37 7.67
N PRO A 225 -15.40 -0.95 6.57
CA PRO A 225 -16.54 -0.04 6.64
C PRO A 225 -17.80 -0.68 7.25
N GLY A 226 -17.87 -2.02 7.29
CA GLY A 226 -18.86 -2.80 8.03
C GLY A 226 -18.63 -2.79 9.55
N GLY A 227 -17.51 -2.22 9.99
CA GLY A 227 -17.09 -2.12 11.38
C GLY A 227 -16.05 -3.17 11.75
N THR A 228 -15.31 -2.89 12.83
CA THR A 228 -14.23 -3.76 13.28
C THR A 228 -14.63 -4.61 14.49
N VAL A 229 -13.86 -5.67 14.72
CA VAL A 229 -14.04 -6.60 15.84
C VAL A 229 -12.84 -6.61 16.78
N ASP A 230 -13.09 -6.93 18.05
CA ASP A 230 -12.07 -6.98 19.10
C ASP A 230 -11.22 -8.26 19.02
N PRO A 231 -10.01 -8.28 19.64
CA PRO A 231 -9.22 -9.51 19.80
C PRO A 231 -10.04 -10.71 20.31
N GLY A 232 -9.83 -11.86 19.68
CA GLY A 232 -10.54 -13.12 19.93
C GLY A 232 -11.76 -13.36 19.04
N ALA A 233 -12.22 -12.33 18.31
CA ALA A 233 -13.29 -12.46 17.33
C ALA A 233 -12.76 -13.00 15.98
N PRO A 234 -13.61 -13.69 15.18
CA PRO A 234 -13.22 -14.17 13.86
C PRO A 234 -12.98 -13.01 12.89
N CYS A 235 -12.05 -13.22 11.96
CA CYS A 235 -11.72 -12.29 10.88
C CYS A 235 -11.30 -13.06 9.62
N GLU A 236 -11.40 -12.39 8.48
CA GLU A 236 -10.90 -12.83 7.17
C GLU A 236 -9.72 -11.97 6.70
N THR A 237 -9.70 -10.68 7.06
CA THR A 237 -8.64 -9.71 6.70
C THR A 237 -8.15 -8.93 7.92
N HIS A 238 -7.04 -8.20 7.79
CA HIS A 238 -6.46 -7.45 8.91
C HIS A 238 -7.34 -6.27 9.31
N GLU A 239 -7.97 -5.63 8.33
CA GLU A 239 -8.77 -4.41 8.41
C GLU A 239 -10.10 -4.62 9.14
N GLU A 240 -10.58 -5.87 9.23
CA GLU A 240 -11.72 -6.26 10.06
C GLU A 240 -11.39 -6.21 11.57
N CYS A 241 -10.12 -6.29 11.94
CA CYS A 241 -9.70 -6.19 13.33
C CYS A 241 -9.61 -4.73 13.77
N THR A 242 -10.01 -4.42 15.01
CA THR A 242 -9.90 -3.06 15.56
C THR A 242 -8.45 -2.59 15.54
N ALA A 243 -8.22 -1.29 15.28
CA ALA A 243 -6.91 -0.66 15.39
C ALA A 243 -6.15 -1.14 16.65
N GLY A 244 -4.92 -1.63 16.47
CA GLY A 244 -4.12 -2.25 17.52
C GLY A 244 -4.23 -3.78 17.55
N ALA A 245 -4.95 -4.37 16.61
CA ALA A 245 -5.04 -5.81 16.40
C ALA A 245 -4.72 -6.19 14.95
N LEU A 246 -4.46 -7.49 14.76
CA LEU A 246 -4.21 -8.11 13.46
C LEU A 246 -4.96 -9.43 13.36
N CYS A 247 -5.34 -9.82 12.14
CA CYS A 247 -5.92 -11.12 11.88
C CYS A 247 -4.81 -12.18 11.76
N VAL A 248 -4.90 -13.25 12.56
CA VAL A 248 -3.93 -14.35 12.51
C VAL A 248 -4.63 -15.69 12.33
N ALA A 249 -3.83 -16.70 11.96
CA ALA A 249 -4.30 -18.07 11.80
C ALA A 249 -5.03 -18.58 13.06
N PRO A 250 -6.07 -19.40 12.91
CA PRO A 250 -6.98 -19.75 13.99
C PRO A 250 -6.34 -20.65 15.06
N ASP A 251 -5.24 -21.30 14.76
CA ASP A 251 -4.43 -22.06 15.72
C ASP A 251 -3.58 -21.15 16.63
N LEU A 252 -3.42 -19.87 16.28
CA LEU A 252 -2.64 -18.89 17.06
C LEU A 252 -3.48 -18.14 18.11
N VAL A 253 -4.80 -18.31 18.11
CA VAL A 253 -5.72 -17.63 19.04
C VAL A 253 -6.55 -18.65 19.82
N PRO A 254 -6.62 -18.57 21.17
CA PRO A 254 -7.47 -19.45 21.96
C PRO A 254 -8.93 -19.41 21.49
N ASP A 255 -9.59 -20.56 21.47
CA ASP A 255 -11.01 -20.71 21.12
C ASP A 255 -11.41 -20.22 19.72
N CYS A 256 -10.45 -20.08 18.79
CA CYS A 256 -10.68 -19.64 17.41
C CYS A 256 -10.96 -20.79 16.40
N ALA A 257 -11.08 -22.03 16.88
CA ALA A 257 -11.24 -23.18 16.00
C ALA A 257 -12.51 -23.08 15.13
N GLY A 258 -12.33 -23.17 13.80
CA GLY A 258 -13.43 -23.17 12.82
C GLY A 258 -13.67 -21.84 12.11
N ALA A 259 -12.95 -20.77 12.49
CA ALA A 259 -12.87 -19.53 11.71
C ALA A 259 -11.74 -19.59 10.66
N ILE A 260 -11.71 -18.62 9.75
CA ILE A 260 -10.61 -18.42 8.79
C ILE A 260 -9.37 -17.87 9.51
N GLY A 261 -9.58 -16.87 10.36
CA GLY A 261 -8.62 -16.36 11.34
C GLY A 261 -9.34 -15.75 12.54
N CYS A 262 -8.59 -15.31 13.54
CA CYS A 262 -9.11 -14.44 14.59
C CYS A 262 -8.18 -13.27 14.86
N CYS A 263 -8.79 -12.17 15.28
CA CYS A 263 -8.07 -10.99 15.69
C CYS A 263 -7.26 -11.27 16.95
N THR A 264 -6.06 -10.71 17.01
CA THR A 264 -5.24 -10.68 18.21
C THR A 264 -4.53 -9.35 18.35
N ALA A 265 -4.16 -8.96 19.57
CA ALA A 265 -3.53 -7.68 19.81
C ALA A 265 -2.06 -7.64 19.37
N TRP A 266 -1.62 -6.46 18.92
CA TRP A 266 -0.20 -6.12 18.87
C TRP A 266 0.36 -5.93 20.28
N CYS A 267 1.65 -6.19 20.45
CA CYS A 267 2.35 -6.02 21.71
C CYS A 267 3.78 -5.52 21.52
N ASP A 268 4.29 -4.77 22.50
CA ASP A 268 5.70 -4.38 22.56
C ASP A 268 6.48 -5.41 23.37
N LEU A 269 7.28 -6.22 22.69
CA LEU A 269 8.12 -7.29 23.26
C LEU A 269 9.09 -6.78 24.33
N TRP A 270 9.47 -5.51 24.27
CA TRP A 270 10.46 -4.88 25.15
C TRP A 270 9.81 -3.91 26.13
N GLY A 271 8.48 -3.82 26.06
CA GLY A 271 7.67 -3.04 26.99
C GLY A 271 7.79 -3.59 28.42
N PRO A 272 7.44 -2.79 29.43
CA PRO A 272 7.51 -3.22 30.82
C PRO A 272 6.57 -4.38 31.15
N MET A 273 5.52 -4.58 30.35
CA MET A 273 4.53 -5.65 30.48
C MET A 273 4.13 -6.13 29.08
N PRO A 274 4.97 -6.94 28.40
CA PRO A 274 4.76 -7.31 27.00
C PRO A 274 3.47 -8.11 26.80
N ASP A 275 3.08 -8.92 27.79
CA ASP A 275 1.87 -9.75 27.72
C ASP A 275 0.60 -9.01 28.20
N ALA A 276 0.68 -7.75 28.65
CA ALA A 276 -0.48 -7.01 29.12
C ALA A 276 -1.64 -6.85 28.10
N PRO A 277 -1.39 -6.65 26.80
CA PRO A 277 -2.46 -6.57 25.80
C PRO A 277 -2.99 -7.96 25.36
N CYS A 278 -2.34 -9.04 25.76
CA CYS A 278 -2.65 -10.38 25.28
C CYS A 278 -3.87 -11.00 25.98
N LEU A 279 -4.65 -11.80 25.25
CA LEU A 279 -5.74 -12.56 25.83
C LEU A 279 -5.22 -13.68 26.75
N PRO A 280 -6.03 -14.18 27.68
CA PRO A 280 -5.64 -15.30 28.53
C PRO A 280 -5.19 -16.52 27.69
N GLY A 281 -3.98 -17.01 27.95
CA GLY A 281 -3.39 -18.15 27.22
C GLY A 281 -2.51 -17.75 26.04
N GLN A 282 -2.38 -16.46 25.74
CA GLN A 282 -1.43 -15.94 24.76
C GLN A 282 -0.17 -15.37 25.45
N GLN A 283 0.89 -15.25 24.66
CA GLN A 283 2.14 -14.57 24.99
C GLN A 283 2.55 -13.66 23.85
N CYS A 284 3.22 -12.56 24.18
CA CYS A 284 3.77 -11.64 23.21
C CYS A 284 4.97 -12.29 22.52
N THR A 285 4.79 -12.62 21.24
CA THR A 285 5.81 -13.31 20.42
C THR A 285 6.21 -12.43 19.26
N SER A 286 7.47 -12.51 18.82
CA SER A 286 7.97 -11.74 17.68
C SER A 286 7.11 -11.94 16.45
N TYR A 287 6.68 -10.83 15.85
CA TYR A 287 5.94 -10.86 14.59
C TYR A 287 6.89 -11.15 13.42
N PHE A 288 8.11 -10.62 13.48
CA PHE A 288 9.11 -10.81 12.44
C PHE A 288 9.86 -12.13 12.62
N GLU A 289 10.15 -12.79 11.51
CA GLU A 289 11.07 -13.92 11.48
C GLU A 289 12.48 -13.50 11.89
N GLU A 290 13.19 -14.37 12.63
CA GLU A 290 14.55 -14.09 13.07
C GLU A 290 15.49 -13.90 11.87
N GLY A 291 16.20 -12.77 11.85
CA GLY A 291 17.29 -12.52 10.91
C GLY A 291 16.91 -11.86 9.58
N VAL A 292 15.64 -11.52 9.35
CA VAL A 292 15.17 -11.07 8.02
C VAL A 292 14.89 -9.56 7.92
N PHE A 293 14.72 -8.80 9.02
CA PHE A 293 13.96 -7.55 8.94
C PHE A 293 14.65 -6.22 9.34
N PRO A 294 14.40 -5.10 8.62
CA PRO A 294 14.80 -3.74 8.99
C PRO A 294 13.82 -3.00 9.91
N GLY A 295 12.62 -3.55 10.16
CA GLY A 295 11.61 -2.97 11.05
C GLY A 295 11.99 -2.96 12.54
N PRO A 296 11.23 -2.25 13.40
CA PRO A 296 11.52 -2.17 14.82
C PRO A 296 11.41 -3.57 15.43
N ARG A 297 12.53 -4.10 15.93
CA ARG A 297 12.69 -5.44 16.53
C ARG A 297 11.89 -5.66 17.83
N THR A 298 10.96 -4.75 18.10
CA THR A 298 10.18 -4.67 19.33
C THR A 298 8.72 -5.05 19.12
N ILE A 299 8.25 -5.14 17.87
CA ILE A 299 6.85 -5.46 17.59
C ILE A 299 6.63 -6.98 17.68
N GLY A 300 5.65 -7.38 18.48
CA GLY A 300 5.15 -8.74 18.59
C GLY A 300 3.65 -8.82 18.38
N GLY A 301 3.17 -10.04 18.11
CA GLY A 301 1.76 -10.39 18.15
C GLY A 301 1.45 -11.25 19.37
N CYS A 302 0.30 -11.03 19.99
CA CYS A 302 -0.20 -11.89 21.04
C CYS A 302 -0.71 -13.21 20.45
N ILE A 303 -0.02 -14.32 20.66
CA ILE A 303 -0.42 -15.63 20.12
C ILE A 303 -0.27 -16.73 21.16
N VAL A 304 -0.89 -17.89 20.94
CA VAL A 304 -0.63 -19.05 21.80
C VAL A 304 0.84 -19.48 21.66
N PRO A 305 1.53 -19.75 22.78
CA PRO A 305 2.94 -20.16 22.78
C PRO A 305 3.17 -21.63 22.39
#